data_AF-A0AAN6WI40-F1
#
_entry.id   AF-A0AAN6WI40-F1
#
_cell.length_a   1.000
_cell.length_b   1.000
_cell.length_c   1.000
_cell.angle_alpha   90.00
_cell.angle_beta   90.00
_cell.angle_gamma   90.00
#
_symmetry.space_group_name_H-M   'P 1'
#
loop_
_entity.id
_entity.type
_entity.pdbx_description
1 polymer ?
#
loop_
_entity_poly.entity_id
_entity_poly.type
_entity_poly.pdbx_seq_one_letter_code
_entity_poly.pdbx_strand_id
1 'polypeptide(L)' 'QYSCGHVYQIVAHWCRDYIDTQKRCPPDVRYFENMEHDCGECRPKHPTPWEFMIERNKKSLPRYL' A
#
# COMPACT_ATOMS: atom_id res chain seq x y z
N GLN A 1 -1.75 10.38 7.34
CA GLN A 1 -2.24 9.25 8.13
C GLN A 1 -3.74 9.05 7.89
N TYR A 2 -4.21 7.81 7.74
CA TYR A 2 -5.63 7.48 7.63
C TYR A 2 -6.27 7.45 9.01
N SER A 3 -7.60 7.56 9.10
CA SER A 3 -8.36 7.43 10.36
C SER A 3 -8.09 6.10 11.08
N CYS A 4 -7.83 5.03 10.32
CA CYS A 4 -7.44 3.72 10.84
C CYS A 4 -6.00 3.65 11.40
N GLY A 5 -5.27 4.77 11.41
CA GLY A 5 -3.89 4.87 11.92
C GLY A 5 -2.80 4.48 10.93
N HIS A 6 -3.14 3.84 9.81
CA HIS A 6 -2.18 3.52 8.76
C HIS A 6 -1.60 4.77 8.09
N VAL A 7 -0.34 4.68 7.63
CA VAL A 7 0.34 5.75 6.91
C VAL A 7 0.76 5.22 5.55
N TYR A 8 0.35 5.89 4.49
CA TYR A 8 0.89 5.64 3.15
C TYR A 8 1.92 6.74 2.87
N GLN A 9 3.13 6.29 2.52
CA GLN A 9 4.19 7.16 2.07
C GLN A 9 4.12 7.19 0.54
N ILE A 10 3.72 8.33 -0.01
CA ILE A 10 3.82 8.56 -1.46
C ILE A 10 5.25 9.03 -1.72
N VAL A 11 6.00 8.26 -2.49
CA VAL A 11 7.32 8.68 -2.95
C VAL A 11 7.10 9.79 -3.99
N ALA A 12 7.34 11.03 -3.60
CA ALA A 12 7.14 12.18 -4.47
C ALA A 12 8.18 12.24 -5.61
N HIS A 13 9.40 11.79 -5.34
CA HIS A 13 10.50 11.76 -6.31
C HIS A 13 11.41 10.55 -6.08
N TRP A 14 11.92 9.99 -7.18
CA TRP A 14 13.05 9.05 -7.13
C TRP A 14 14.32 9.82 -6.76
N CYS A 15 15.15 9.26 -5.88
CA CYS A 15 16.46 9.86 -5.58
C CYS A 15 17.35 9.87 -6.84
N ARG A 16 18.34 10.77 -6.89
CA ARG A 16 19.26 10.86 -8.05
C ARG A 16 19.99 9.54 -8.33
N ASP A 17 20.44 8.85 -7.28
CA ASP A 17 21.13 7.57 -7.43
C ASP A 17 20.26 6.51 -8.12
N TYR A 18 18.95 6.51 -7.88
CA TYR A 18 18.03 5.60 -8.56
C TYR A 18 17.89 5.97 -10.05
N ILE A 19 17.85 7.26 -10.39
CA ILE A 19 17.78 7.73 -11.78
C ILE A 19 19.01 7.23 -12.55
N ASP A 20 20.19 7.33 -11.94
CA ASP A 20 21.45 6.99 -12.62
C ASP A 20 21.77 5.48 -12.59
N THR A 21 21.41 4.78 -11.51
CA THR A 21 21.88 3.41 -11.27
C THR A 21 20.78 2.35 -11.24
N GLN A 22 19.51 2.76 -11.20
CA GLN A 22 18.34 1.89 -10.94
C GLN A 22 18.43 1.08 -9.64
N LYS A 23 19.38 1.40 -8.75
CA LYS A 23 19.48 0.77 -7.42
C LYS A 23 18.47 1.42 -6.49
N ARG A 24 17.78 0.59 -5.69
CA ARG A 24 16.84 1.07 -4.68
C ARG A 24 17.58 1.96 -3.67
N CYS A 25 17.04 3.15 -3.44
CA CYS A 25 17.47 4.05 -2.39
C CYS A 25 16.36 4.22 -1.34
N PRO A 26 16.71 4.65 -0.11
CA PRO A 26 15.71 5.01 0.89
C PRO A 26 14.74 6.06 0.32
N PRO A 27 13.42 5.91 0.55
CA PRO A 27 12.45 6.89 0.09
C PRO A 27 12.66 8.24 0.80
N ASP A 28 12.66 9.33 0.04
CA ASP A 28 12.65 10.69 0.57
C ASP A 28 11.20 11.12 0.85
N VAL A 29 10.77 10.93 2.09
CA VAL A 29 9.39 11.22 2.52
C VAL A 29 9.29 12.69 2.91
N ARG A 30 8.76 13.51 2.00
CA ARG A 30 8.63 14.97 2.23
C ARG A 30 7.24 15.43 2.67
N TYR A 31 6.22 14.60 2.47
CA TYR A 31 4.83 15.00 2.68
C TYR A 31 4.04 13.91 3.41
N PHE A 32 3.25 14.33 4.39
CA PHE A 32 2.28 13.49 5.09
C PHE A 32 0.90 14.13 4.93
N GLU A 33 0.00 13.45 4.24
CA GLU A 33 -1.41 13.86 4.16
C GLU A 33 -2.24 13.09 5.17
N ASN A 34 -3.08 13.78 5.93
CA ASN A 34 -4.05 13.17 6.84
C ASN A 34 -5.38 12.97 6.11
N MET A 35 -5.81 11.71 6.03
CA MET A 35 -7.05 11.28 5.39
C MET A 35 -8.09 11.00 6.47
N GLU A 36 -9.27 11.60 6.33
CA GLU A 36 -10.39 11.41 7.27
C GLU A 36 -11.11 10.06 7.12
N HIS A 37 -10.75 9.29 6.10
CA HIS A 37 -11.33 7.98 5.82
C HIS A 37 -10.34 6.84 6.09
N ASP A 38 -10.85 5.61 6.21
CA ASP A 38 -10.03 4.43 6.37
C ASP A 38 -9.27 4.08 5.08
N CYS A 39 -8.07 3.52 5.22
CA CYS A 39 -7.30 3.06 4.05
C CYS A 39 -8.02 1.93 3.30
N GLY A 40 -7.61 1.66 2.06
CA GLY A 40 -8.25 0.64 1.21
C GLY A 40 -8.25 -0.78 1.81
N GLU A 41 -7.31 -1.08 2.70
CA GLU A 41 -7.27 -2.38 3.41
C GLU A 41 -8.25 -2.46 4.58
N CYS A 42 -8.45 -1.34 5.29
CA CYS A 42 -9.36 -1.25 6.43
C CYS A 42 -10.81 -0.98 6.01
N ARG A 43 -11.01 -0.39 4.83
CA ARG A 43 -12.35 -0.13 4.30
C ARG A 43 -13.10 -1.45 4.12
N PRO A 44 -14.36 -1.56 4.57
CA PRO A 44 -15.17 -2.75 4.37
C PRO A 44 -15.25 -3.07 2.88
N LYS A 45 -14.83 -4.29 2.52
CA LYS A 45 -14.87 -4.76 1.14
C LYS A 45 -16.32 -5.10 0.81
N HIS A 46 -16.91 -4.37 -0.12
CA HIS A 46 -18.15 -4.81 -0.74
C HIS A 46 -17.81 -5.97 -1.68
N PRO A 47 -18.48 -7.13 -1.53
CA PRO A 47 -18.20 -8.26 -2.40
C PRO A 47 -18.54 -7.86 -3.83
N THR A 48 -17.57 -7.98 -4.74
CA THR A 48 -17.89 -7.76 -6.15
C THR A 48 -18.74 -8.94 -6.64
N PRO A 49 -19.75 -8.74 -7.51
CA PRO A 49 -20.62 -9.82 -7.96
C PRO A 49 -19.91 -10.96 -8.71
N TRP A 50 -18.62 -10.84 -9.00
CA TRP A 50 -17.83 -11.87 -9.66
C TRP A 50 -16.74 -12.46 -8.75
N GLU A 51 -16.60 -11.99 -7.51
CA GLU A 51 -15.57 -12.47 -6.59
C GLU A 51 -15.69 -13.96 -6.27
N PHE A 52 -16.92 -14.50 -6.28
CA PHE A 52 -17.17 -15.92 -6.09
C PHE A 52 -16.68 -16.79 -7.27
N MET A 53 -16.42 -16.18 -8.44
CA MET A 53 -15.90 -16.89 -9.61
C MET A 53 -14.37 -17.07 -9.55
N ILE A 54 -13.69 -16.45 -8.58
CA ILE A 54 -12.24 -16.57 -8.43
C ILE A 54 -11.90 -17.75 -7.52
N GLU A 55 -11.34 -18.81 -8.08
CA GLU A 55 -10.75 -19.90 -7.30
C GLU A 55 -9.42 -19.46 -6.64
N ARG A 56 -9.51 -18.84 -5.46
CA ARG A 56 -8.33 -18.54 -4.64
C ARG A 56 -7.90 -19.80 -3.90
N ASN A 57 -6.87 -20.47 -4.41
CA ASN A 57 -6.23 -21.60 -3.72
C ASN A 57 -5.72 -21.09 -2.36
N LYS A 58 -6.34 -21.52 -1.25
CA LYS A 58 -6.04 -21.08 0.12
C LYS A 58 -4.72 -21.67 0.62
N LYS A 59 -3.61 -21.43 -0.08
CA LYS A 59 -2.29 -21.63 0.53
C LYS A 59 -2.05 -20.43 1.42
N SER A 60 -2.25 -20.63 2.71
CA SER A 60 -1.95 -19.66 3.76
C SER A 60 -0.53 -19.11 3.58
N LEU A 61 -0.41 -17.90 3.06
CA LEU A 61 0.86 -17.18 3.08
C LEU A 61 1.15 -16.85 4.55
N PRO A 62 2.35 -17.18 5.06
CA PRO A 62 2.72 -16.82 6.41
C PRO A 62 2.67 -15.30 6.55
N ARG A 63 1.93 -14.85 7.56
CA ARG A 63 1.89 -13.46 7.99
C ARG A 63 3.27 -13.15 8.55
N TYR A 64 4.15 -12.55 7.73
CA TYR A 64 5.44 -12.08 8.21
C TYR A 64 5.18 -10.97 9.24
N LEU A 65 5.48 -11.29 10.50
CA LEU A 65 5.54 -10.37 11.64
C LEU A 65 6.83 -9.56 11.59
#